data_AF-A0A7S2BDF2-F1
#
_entry.id   AF-A0A7S2BDF2-F1
#
_cell.length_a   1.000
_cell.length_b   1.000
_cell.length_c   1.000
_cell.angle_alpha   90.00
_cell.angle_beta   90.00
_cell.angle_gamma   90.00
#
_symmetry.space_group_name_H-M   'P 1'
#
loop_
_entity.id
_entity.type
_entity.pdbx_description
1 polymer ?
#
loop_
_entity_poly.entity_id
_entity_poly.type
_entity_poly.pdbx_seq_one_letter_code
_entity_poly.pdbx_strand_id
1 'polypeptide(L)'
;QQQQQQQAQEQQGDCRRCPCDEPRAIYGGQQQQQQQHGSHNSNSQAASSPSNSTGIREIEDSMANKRAVEAEISALLVRGEREGALELAVERKAWALALVIASVCGEKRYQQVVRLFADAELTHGDPAHTLALAFSGQAEDAVRLSGKTLFQSSPNARSDNTLLRRWRMNLAGLMANRPAGWEALVRNLGDRLLSDEFSDAA
;
A
#
# COMPACT_ATOMS: atom_id res chain seq x y z
N GLN A 1 -50.84 -25.54 5.95
CA GLN A 1 -50.02 -24.32 6.04
C GLN A 1 -49.00 -24.32 7.20
N GLN A 2 -48.99 -25.30 8.12
CA GLN A 2 -47.96 -25.38 9.18
C GLN A 2 -46.77 -26.30 8.88
N GLN A 3 -46.76 -27.03 7.76
CA GLN A 3 -45.64 -27.92 7.38
C GLN A 3 -44.59 -27.29 6.44
N GLN A 4 -44.81 -26.07 5.94
CA GLN A 4 -43.82 -25.36 5.11
C GLN A 4 -42.93 -24.38 5.90
N GLN A 5 -43.16 -24.20 7.21
CA GLN A 5 -42.33 -23.34 8.06
C GLN A 5 -41.23 -24.10 8.83
N GLN A 6 -41.19 -25.43 8.76
CA GLN A 6 -40.15 -26.24 9.43
C GLN A 6 -38.93 -26.58 8.56
N GLN A 7 -38.92 -26.22 7.27
CA GLN A 7 -37.81 -26.55 6.35
C GLN A 7 -36.86 -25.36 6.06
N ALA A 8 -36.98 -24.25 6.78
CA ALA A 8 -36.12 -23.08 6.59
C ALA A 8 -35.13 -22.82 7.76
N GLN A 9 -34.95 -23.78 8.68
CA GLN A 9 -34.03 -23.64 9.83
C GLN A 9 -32.81 -24.60 9.79
N GLU A 10 -32.58 -25.34 8.72
CA GLU A 10 -31.47 -26.32 8.64
C GLU A 10 -30.40 -25.98 7.58
N GLN A 11 -29.92 -24.73 7.55
CA GLN A 11 -28.63 -24.40 6.92
C GLN A 11 -27.81 -23.44 7.80
N GLN A 12 -27.57 -23.85 9.04
CA GLN A 12 -26.43 -23.40 9.84
C GLN A 12 -25.29 -24.42 9.66
N GLY A 13 -24.41 -24.14 8.71
CA GLY A 13 -23.18 -24.88 8.44
C GLY A 13 -22.04 -24.36 9.32
N ASP A 14 -21.75 -25.14 10.35
CA ASP A 14 -20.75 -24.99 11.39
C ASP A 14 -19.31 -25.00 10.83
N CYS A 15 -18.63 -23.84 10.87
CA CYS A 15 -17.19 -23.72 10.63
C CYS A 15 -16.47 -23.30 11.92
N ARG A 16 -16.39 -24.21 12.90
CA ARG A 16 -15.46 -24.11 14.02
C ARG A 16 -14.73 -25.43 14.26
N ARG A 17 -13.44 -25.48 13.88
CA ARG A 17 -12.35 -26.13 14.64
C ARG A 17 -11.04 -26.09 13.85
N CYS A 18 -10.12 -25.23 14.26
CA CYS A 18 -8.68 -25.46 14.12
C CYS A 18 -8.03 -25.23 15.49
N PRO A 19 -7.12 -26.13 15.94
CA PRO A 19 -6.53 -26.09 17.28
C PRO A 19 -5.18 -25.37 17.27
N CYS A 20 -5.04 -24.30 18.06
CA CYS A 20 -3.74 -23.80 18.50
C CYS A 20 -3.72 -23.79 20.03
N ASP A 21 -3.39 -24.95 20.59
CA ASP A 21 -2.99 -25.10 21.98
C ASP A 21 -1.60 -24.49 22.21
N GLU A 22 -1.46 -23.78 23.32
CA GLU A 22 -0.24 -23.25 23.91
C GLU A 22 0.83 -24.34 24.15
N PRO A 23 2.11 -23.95 24.26
CA PRO A 23 3.00 -24.61 25.20
C PRO A 23 3.47 -23.65 26.31
N ARG A 24 3.03 -24.00 27.53
CA ARG A 24 3.60 -23.62 28.82
C ARG A 24 5.09 -24.01 28.91
N ALA A 25 5.87 -23.12 29.50
CA ALA A 25 7.27 -23.31 29.90
C ALA A 25 7.46 -24.41 30.95
N ILE A 26 8.44 -25.32 30.78
CA ILE A 26 9.16 -26.08 31.84
C ILE A 26 10.58 -26.45 31.36
N TYR A 27 11.51 -26.44 32.33
CA TYR A 27 12.94 -26.78 32.37
C TYR A 27 13.88 -25.58 32.25
N GLY A 28 14.68 -25.21 33.26
CA GLY A 28 15.23 -26.00 34.37
C GLY A 28 16.74 -26.06 34.18
N GLY A 29 17.50 -25.55 35.16
CA GLY A 29 18.87 -25.10 34.96
C GLY A 29 19.93 -26.18 34.75
N GLN A 30 21.08 -25.73 34.26
CA GLN A 30 22.36 -26.38 34.52
C GLN A 30 23.47 -25.31 34.59
N GLN A 31 24.07 -25.23 35.77
CA GLN A 31 25.28 -24.47 36.06
C GLN A 31 26.48 -25.23 35.51
N GLN A 32 27.41 -24.52 34.84
CA GLN A 32 28.82 -24.88 34.85
C GLN A 32 29.65 -23.62 35.13
N GLN A 33 30.29 -23.62 36.29
CA GLN A 33 31.42 -22.78 36.63
C GLN A 33 32.71 -23.42 36.09
N GLN A 34 33.66 -22.56 35.70
CA GLN A 34 35.13 -22.64 35.79
C GLN A 34 35.70 -21.85 34.59
N GLN A 35 36.74 -21.03 34.64
CA GLN A 35 37.65 -20.52 35.67
C GLN A 35 38.36 -19.31 35.02
N GLN A 36 38.82 -18.37 35.85
CA GLN A 36 39.58 -17.20 35.41
C GLN A 36 41.04 -17.57 35.09
N HIS A 37 41.57 -17.10 33.96
CA HIS A 37 42.98 -16.74 33.84
C HIS A 37 43.12 -15.52 32.92
N GLY A 38 43.64 -14.43 33.49
CA GLY A 38 44.11 -13.29 32.72
C GLY A 38 45.52 -13.52 32.18
N SER A 39 45.83 -12.98 31.01
CA SER A 39 46.92 -12.02 30.83
C SER A 39 46.98 -11.52 29.38
N HIS A 40 47.03 -10.19 29.27
CA HIS A 40 47.86 -9.38 28.37
C HIS A 40 48.21 -9.82 26.94
N ASN A 41 47.97 -8.83 26.08
CA ASN A 41 48.84 -8.34 25.01
C ASN A 41 48.65 -8.95 23.62
N SER A 42 48.19 -8.14 22.68
CA SER A 42 49.07 -7.51 21.67
C SER A 42 48.23 -7.01 20.50
N ASN A 43 48.37 -5.71 20.25
CA ASN A 43 48.14 -5.04 18.98
C ASN A 43 48.10 -5.99 17.77
N SER A 44 46.95 -6.02 17.11
CA SER A 44 46.88 -6.29 15.68
C SER A 44 45.86 -5.30 15.13
N GLN A 45 46.37 -4.11 14.77
CA GLN A 45 45.68 -3.23 13.83
C GLN A 45 45.61 -3.97 12.50
N ALA A 46 44.63 -4.86 12.36
CA ALA A 46 44.13 -5.23 11.05
C ALA A 46 43.34 -4.02 10.57
N ALA A 47 43.93 -3.27 9.65
CA ALA A 47 43.24 -2.25 8.89
C ALA A 47 42.09 -2.91 8.12
N SER A 48 40.93 -3.02 8.76
CA SER A 48 39.69 -3.41 8.12
C SER A 48 39.29 -2.26 7.20
N SER A 49 39.57 -2.44 5.91
CA SER A 49 39.10 -1.59 4.82
C SER A 49 37.59 -1.32 4.99
N PRO A 50 37.16 -0.07 5.23
CA PRO A 50 35.75 0.24 5.45
C PRO A 50 35.11 0.58 4.10
N SER A 51 34.87 -0.42 3.27
CA SER A 51 34.14 -0.18 2.01
C SER A 51 32.95 -1.12 1.80
N ASN A 52 32.88 -2.25 2.52
CA ASN A 52 31.75 -3.19 2.41
C ASN A 52 30.87 -3.30 3.68
N SER A 53 31.31 -2.77 4.83
CA SER A 53 30.57 -2.87 6.10
C SER A 53 29.44 -1.84 6.23
N THR A 54 29.53 -0.71 5.54
CA THR A 54 28.53 0.37 5.60
C THR A 54 27.23 -0.04 4.92
N GLY A 55 27.31 -0.66 3.73
CA GLY A 55 26.12 -1.10 3.00
C GLY A 55 25.36 -2.23 3.70
N ILE A 56 26.05 -3.13 4.42
CA ILE A 56 25.38 -4.20 5.19
C ILE A 56 24.60 -3.62 6.38
N ARG A 57 25.18 -2.65 7.10
CA ARG A 57 24.51 -2.01 8.25
C ARG A 57 23.27 -1.21 7.85
N GLU A 58 23.33 -0.47 6.74
CA GLU A 58 22.18 0.28 6.23
C GLU A 58 21.01 -0.64 5.83
N ILE A 59 21.31 -1.82 5.28
CA ILE A 59 20.28 -2.82 4.94
C ILE A 59 19.67 -3.42 6.20
N GLU A 60 20.50 -3.77 7.20
CA GLU A 60 20.03 -4.29 8.49
C GLU A 60 19.14 -3.29 9.22
N ASP A 61 19.55 -2.02 9.28
CA ASP A 61 18.78 -0.95 9.92
C ASP A 61 17.45 -0.70 9.18
N SER A 62 17.44 -0.74 7.85
CA SER A 62 16.22 -0.62 7.05
C SER A 62 15.24 -1.78 7.31
N MET A 63 15.76 -3.01 7.41
CA MET A 63 14.93 -4.19 7.68
C MET A 63 14.40 -4.19 9.12
N ALA A 64 15.21 -3.76 10.08
CA ALA A 64 14.79 -3.58 11.47
C ALA A 64 13.68 -2.52 11.57
N ASN A 65 13.82 -1.40 10.87
CA ASN A 65 12.80 -0.36 10.83
C ASN A 65 11.49 -0.87 10.21
N LYS A 66 11.54 -1.63 9.12
CA LYS A 66 10.34 -2.25 8.52
C LYS A 66 9.63 -3.18 9.51
N ARG A 67 10.38 -4.04 10.21
CA ARG A 67 9.82 -4.95 11.23
C ARG A 67 9.20 -4.20 12.42
N ALA A 68 9.81 -3.10 12.85
CA ALA A 68 9.27 -2.27 13.92
C ALA A 68 7.91 -1.66 13.51
N VAL A 69 7.82 -1.09 12.31
CA VAL A 69 6.57 -0.56 11.76
C VAL A 69 5.49 -1.64 11.66
N GLU A 70 5.84 -2.83 11.16
CA GLU A 70 4.91 -3.96 11.08
C GLU A 70 4.40 -4.41 12.46
N ALA A 71 5.26 -4.41 13.48
CA ALA A 71 4.88 -4.77 14.84
C ALA A 71 3.90 -3.75 15.46
N GLU A 72 4.11 -2.44 15.24
CA GLU A 72 3.20 -1.39 15.71
C GLU A 72 1.82 -1.49 15.03
N ILE A 73 1.79 -1.69 13.70
CA ILE A 73 0.56 -1.91 12.95
C ILE A 73 -0.15 -3.18 13.46
N SER A 74 0.59 -4.26 13.68
CA SER A 74 0.03 -5.52 14.19
C SER A 74 -0.59 -5.34 15.58
N ALA A 75 0.05 -4.56 16.46
CA ALA A 75 -0.48 -4.28 17.79
C ALA A 75 -1.83 -3.53 17.73
N LEU A 76 -2.00 -2.59 16.80
CA LEU A 76 -3.27 -1.91 16.55
C LEU A 76 -4.34 -2.87 16.04
N LEU A 77 -3.99 -3.73 15.08
CA LEU A 77 -4.91 -4.70 14.49
C LEU A 77 -5.39 -5.75 15.50
N VAL A 78 -4.51 -6.23 16.39
CA VAL A 78 -4.89 -7.17 17.47
C VAL A 78 -5.89 -6.55 18.44
N ARG A 79 -5.84 -5.23 18.66
CA ARG A 79 -6.83 -4.50 19.47
C ARG A 79 -8.12 -4.20 18.71
N GLY A 80 -8.19 -4.50 17.41
CA GLY A 80 -9.33 -4.19 16.56
C GLY A 80 -9.37 -2.75 16.04
N GLU A 81 -8.31 -1.95 16.27
CA GLU A 81 -8.20 -0.54 15.86
C GLU A 81 -7.77 -0.42 14.39
N ARG A 82 -8.63 -0.85 13.46
CA ARG A 82 -8.31 -0.93 12.02
C ARG A 82 -8.03 0.44 11.39
N GLU A 83 -8.75 1.47 11.82
CA GLU A 83 -8.60 2.84 11.33
C GLU A 83 -7.26 3.43 11.76
N GLY A 84 -6.87 3.23 13.03
CA GLY A 84 -5.56 3.64 13.54
C GLY A 84 -4.40 2.88 12.88
N ALA A 85 -4.56 1.57 12.68
CA ALA A 85 -3.61 0.75 11.95
C ALA A 85 -3.39 1.25 10.52
N LEU A 86 -4.48 1.65 9.85
CA LEU A 86 -4.43 2.20 8.50
C LEU A 86 -3.72 3.56 8.45
N GLU A 87 -4.05 4.46 9.38
CA GLU A 87 -3.41 5.79 9.47
C GLU A 87 -1.91 5.66 9.67
N LEU A 88 -1.48 4.80 10.60
CA LEU A 88 -0.06 4.52 10.83
C LEU A 88 0.62 3.91 9.59
N ALA A 89 -0.06 2.98 8.91
CA ALA A 89 0.48 2.36 7.70
C ALA A 89 0.69 3.38 6.56
N VAL A 90 -0.26 4.31 6.37
CA VAL A 90 -0.14 5.39 5.39
C VAL A 90 0.97 6.38 5.79
N GLU A 91 1.02 6.79 7.06
CA GLU A 91 2.05 7.72 7.57
C GLU A 91 3.47 7.17 7.37
N ARG A 92 3.65 5.87 7.62
CA ARG A 92 4.93 5.17 7.45
C ARG A 92 5.18 4.69 6.01
N LYS A 93 4.32 5.03 5.06
CA LYS A 93 4.39 4.59 3.65
C LYS A 93 4.48 3.07 3.49
N ALA A 94 3.89 2.32 4.42
CA ALA A 94 3.77 0.87 4.34
C ALA A 94 2.62 0.49 3.39
N TRP A 95 2.72 0.89 2.11
CA TRP A 95 1.60 0.88 1.16
C TRP A 95 0.95 -0.49 0.96
N ALA A 96 1.73 -1.57 0.96
CA ALA A 96 1.18 -2.92 0.85
C ALA A 96 0.19 -3.23 1.99
N LEU A 97 0.59 -2.97 3.24
CA LEU A 97 -0.29 -3.14 4.40
C LEU A 97 -1.43 -2.11 4.39
N ALA A 98 -1.14 -0.85 4.05
CA ALA A 98 -2.15 0.19 3.98
C ALA A 98 -3.28 -0.17 3.00
N LEU A 99 -2.96 -0.66 1.81
CA LEU A 99 -3.94 -1.08 0.80
C LEU A 99 -4.77 -2.28 1.27
N VAL A 100 -4.13 -3.28 1.90
CA VAL A 100 -4.82 -4.44 2.45
C VAL A 100 -5.77 -4.04 3.58
N ILE A 101 -5.32 -3.23 4.54
CA ILE A 101 -6.15 -2.77 5.65
C ILE A 101 -7.29 -1.87 5.13
N ALA A 102 -7.01 -0.97 4.19
CA ALA A 102 -8.02 -0.08 3.64
C ALA A 102 -9.16 -0.85 2.94
N SER A 103 -8.87 -1.99 2.33
CA SER A 103 -9.88 -2.85 1.68
C SER A 103 -10.98 -3.33 2.64
N VAL A 104 -10.68 -3.45 3.94
CA VAL A 104 -11.65 -3.87 4.98
C VAL A 104 -12.23 -2.70 5.78
N CYS A 105 -11.70 -1.48 5.60
CA CYS A 105 -12.19 -0.25 6.23
C CYS A 105 -13.28 0.46 5.39
N GLY A 106 -13.65 -0.11 4.24
CA GLY A 106 -14.74 0.37 3.39
C GLY A 106 -14.25 1.05 2.11
N GLU A 107 -15.14 1.11 1.11
CA GLU A 107 -14.83 1.54 -0.25
C GLU A 107 -14.23 2.95 -0.33
N LYS A 108 -14.83 3.93 0.36
CA LYS A 108 -14.33 5.32 0.37
C LYS A 108 -12.91 5.42 0.93
N ARG A 109 -12.61 4.63 1.98
CA ARG A 109 -11.29 4.62 2.61
C ARG A 109 -10.27 3.95 1.69
N TYR A 110 -10.64 2.83 1.08
CA TYR A 110 -9.83 2.17 0.05
C TYR A 110 -9.48 3.11 -1.11
N GLN A 111 -10.48 3.78 -1.69
CA GLN A 111 -10.30 4.78 -2.73
C GLN A 111 -9.33 5.90 -2.32
N GLN A 112 -9.51 6.46 -1.11
CA GLN A 112 -8.61 7.50 -0.62
C GLN A 112 -7.15 7.01 -0.53
N VAL A 113 -6.94 5.79 -0.05
CA VAL A 113 -5.59 5.22 0.14
C VAL A 113 -4.94 4.85 -1.19
N VAL A 114 -5.69 4.27 -2.13
CA VAL A 114 -5.19 4.00 -3.50
C VAL A 114 -4.73 5.29 -4.17
N ARG A 115 -5.47 6.39 -3.99
CA ARG A 115 -5.06 7.70 -4.51
C ARG A 115 -3.77 8.20 -3.87
N LEU A 116 -3.68 8.17 -2.55
CA LEU A 116 -2.47 8.58 -1.82
C LEU A 116 -1.24 7.76 -2.26
N PHE A 117 -1.42 6.45 -2.43
CA PHE A 117 -0.39 5.56 -2.96
C PHE A 117 -0.01 5.93 -4.40
N ALA A 118 -1.00 6.08 -5.29
CA ALA A 118 -0.76 6.38 -6.70
C ALA A 118 -0.01 7.70 -6.86
N ASP A 119 -0.43 8.75 -6.16
CA ASP A 119 0.21 10.07 -6.21
C ASP A 119 1.61 10.07 -5.57
N ALA A 120 1.89 9.18 -4.62
CA ALA A 120 3.20 9.10 -3.96
C ALA A 120 4.22 8.22 -4.69
N GLU A 121 3.79 7.11 -5.29
CA GLU A 121 4.68 6.06 -5.81
C GLU A 121 4.64 5.89 -7.33
N LEU A 122 3.61 6.42 -8.00
CA LEU A 122 3.44 6.27 -9.44
C LEU A 122 3.60 7.61 -10.16
N THR A 123 4.14 7.56 -11.37
CA THR A 123 4.31 8.77 -12.20
C THR A 123 2.95 9.21 -12.75
N HIS A 124 2.60 10.48 -12.52
CA HIS A 124 1.36 11.06 -13.04
C HIS A 124 1.30 10.99 -14.57
N GLY A 125 0.14 10.58 -15.09
CA GLY A 125 -0.08 10.42 -16.53
C GLY A 125 0.48 9.12 -17.11
N ASP A 126 1.12 8.28 -16.31
CA ASP A 126 1.49 6.92 -16.72
C ASP A 126 0.28 5.98 -16.67
N PRO A 127 0.20 4.97 -17.54
CA PRO A 127 -0.89 3.99 -17.51
C PRO A 127 -1.05 3.32 -16.15
N ALA A 128 0.05 3.10 -15.40
CA ALA A 128 -0.01 2.53 -14.06
C ALA A 128 -0.75 3.43 -13.07
N HIS A 129 -0.48 4.74 -13.09
CA HIS A 129 -1.18 5.72 -12.24
C HIS A 129 -2.67 5.80 -12.61
N THR A 130 -2.96 5.96 -13.91
CA THR A 130 -4.33 6.03 -14.43
C THR A 130 -5.13 4.77 -14.09
N LEU A 131 -4.54 3.58 -14.27
CA LEU A 131 -5.21 2.32 -13.99
C LEU A 131 -5.39 2.07 -12.49
N ALA A 132 -4.45 2.49 -11.63
CA ALA A 132 -4.63 2.39 -10.18
C ALA A 132 -5.89 3.14 -9.72
N LEU A 133 -6.09 4.37 -10.21
CA LEU A 133 -7.29 5.16 -9.92
C LEU A 133 -8.54 4.60 -10.59
N ALA A 134 -8.44 4.05 -11.80
CA ALA A 134 -9.58 3.43 -12.46
C ALA A 134 -10.05 2.15 -11.75
N PHE A 135 -9.12 1.31 -11.27
CA PHE A 135 -9.44 0.07 -10.56
C PHE A 135 -10.03 0.29 -9.18
N SER A 136 -9.74 1.41 -8.52
CA SER A 136 -10.41 1.78 -7.27
C SER A 136 -11.82 2.36 -7.46
N GLY A 137 -12.30 2.50 -8.70
CA GLY A 137 -13.58 3.14 -8.99
C GLY A 137 -13.50 4.68 -8.99
N GLN A 138 -12.29 5.24 -8.96
CA GLN A 138 -12.04 6.69 -9.03
C GLN A 138 -11.74 7.13 -10.46
N ALA A 139 -12.40 6.47 -11.41
CA ALA A 139 -12.25 6.65 -12.84
C ALA A 139 -12.37 8.13 -13.25
N GLU A 140 -13.45 8.81 -12.86
CA GLU A 140 -13.65 10.23 -13.21
C GLU A 140 -12.54 11.13 -12.68
N ASP A 141 -12.07 10.84 -11.47
CA ASP A 141 -10.96 11.55 -10.85
C ASP A 141 -9.65 11.31 -11.61
N ALA A 142 -9.38 10.10 -12.10
CA ALA A 142 -8.17 9.80 -12.89
C ALA A 142 -8.03 10.71 -14.12
N VAL A 143 -9.13 10.96 -14.83
CA VAL A 143 -9.12 11.82 -16.03
C VAL A 143 -9.20 13.30 -15.66
N ARG A 144 -9.84 13.67 -14.53
CA ARG A 144 -9.91 15.06 -14.07
C ARG A 144 -8.63 15.55 -13.41
N LEU A 145 -7.87 14.68 -12.74
CA LEU A 145 -6.73 15.07 -11.90
C LEU A 145 -5.39 15.17 -12.60
N SER A 146 -5.26 14.76 -13.86
CA SER A 146 -4.10 15.13 -14.68
C SER A 146 -4.12 16.61 -15.04
N GLY A 147 -4.10 17.45 -14.00
CA GLY A 147 -4.29 18.88 -14.03
C GLY A 147 -4.63 19.50 -12.67
N LYS A 148 -5.10 18.74 -11.66
CA LYS A 148 -5.45 19.29 -10.34
C LYS A 148 -5.06 18.34 -9.21
N THR A 149 -3.82 18.41 -8.74
CA THR A 149 -3.46 17.85 -7.43
C THR A 149 -4.36 18.48 -6.36
N LEU A 150 -5.08 17.67 -5.59
CA LEU A 150 -6.01 18.11 -4.53
C LEU A 150 -5.34 18.90 -3.39
N PHE A 151 -4.00 19.02 -3.40
CA PHE A 151 -3.22 19.84 -2.47
C PHE A 151 -2.59 21.09 -3.10
N GLN A 152 -2.83 21.37 -4.38
CA GLN A 152 -2.47 22.65 -4.99
C GLN A 152 -3.74 23.34 -5.47
N SER A 153 -4.40 24.02 -4.52
CA SER A 153 -5.35 25.11 -4.80
C SER A 153 -4.63 26.35 -5.34
N SER A 154 -3.61 26.17 -6.20
CA SER A 154 -2.96 27.28 -6.87
C SER A 154 -3.76 27.57 -8.14
N PRO A 155 -4.34 28.76 -8.31
CA PRO A 155 -4.95 29.18 -9.57
C PRO A 155 -3.97 29.22 -10.75
N ASN A 156 -2.68 28.93 -10.50
CA ASN A 156 -1.59 28.89 -11.47
C ASN A 156 -0.99 27.48 -11.67
N ALA A 157 -1.60 26.42 -11.13
CA ALA A 157 -1.22 25.05 -11.46
C ALA A 157 -1.56 24.80 -12.93
N ARG A 158 -0.57 25.00 -13.81
CA ARG A 158 -0.67 24.63 -15.23
C ARG A 158 -1.19 23.21 -15.27
N SER A 159 -2.25 22.97 -16.04
CA SER A 159 -2.76 21.63 -16.30
C SER A 159 -1.57 20.78 -16.69
N ASP A 160 -1.22 19.80 -15.85
CA ASP A 160 -0.13 18.91 -16.19
C ASP A 160 -0.61 18.05 -17.36
N ASN A 161 -0.28 18.51 -18.57
CA ASN A 161 -0.65 17.87 -19.84
C ASN A 161 0.11 16.54 -20.03
N THR A 162 0.73 15.98 -18.99
CA THR A 162 1.42 14.68 -18.99
C THR A 162 0.51 13.55 -19.42
N LEU A 163 -0.74 13.49 -18.90
CA LEU A 163 -1.71 12.49 -19.35
C LEU A 163 -2.10 12.68 -20.81
N LEU A 164 -2.32 13.93 -21.24
CA LEU A 164 -2.64 14.23 -22.64
C LEU A 164 -1.45 13.89 -23.55
N ARG A 165 -0.22 14.24 -23.19
CA ARG A 165 0.98 13.87 -23.94
C ARG A 165 1.14 12.35 -24.10
N ARG A 166 0.68 11.57 -23.11
CA ARG A 166 0.70 10.10 -23.12
C ARG A 166 -0.66 9.48 -23.41
N TRP A 167 -1.60 10.22 -24.00
CA TRP A 167 -3.00 9.79 -24.17
C TRP A 167 -3.10 8.42 -24.87
N ARG A 168 -2.24 8.14 -25.86
CA ARG A 168 -2.20 6.87 -26.58
C ARG A 168 -1.89 5.68 -25.67
N MET A 169 -0.93 5.84 -24.76
CA MET A 169 -0.55 4.78 -23.82
C MET A 169 -1.63 4.59 -22.76
N ASN A 170 -2.21 5.68 -22.25
CA ASN A 170 -3.32 5.60 -21.30
C ASN A 170 -4.55 4.94 -21.94
N LEU A 171 -4.91 5.32 -23.17
CA LEU A 171 -6.00 4.71 -23.91
C LEU A 171 -5.77 3.22 -24.14
N ALA A 172 -4.57 2.82 -24.56
CA ALA A 172 -4.23 1.41 -24.73
C ALA A 172 -4.40 0.64 -23.42
N GLY A 173 -3.92 1.19 -22.30
CA GLY A 173 -4.09 0.59 -20.97
C GLY A 173 -5.56 0.44 -20.57
N LEU A 174 -6.36 1.49 -20.77
CA LEU A 174 -7.80 1.49 -20.49
C LEU A 174 -8.55 0.48 -21.36
N MET A 175 -8.26 0.43 -22.67
CA MET A 175 -8.92 -0.48 -23.61
C MET A 175 -8.54 -1.95 -23.37
N ALA A 176 -7.31 -2.21 -22.94
CA ALA A 176 -6.82 -3.56 -22.65
C ALA A 176 -7.40 -4.13 -21.35
N ASN A 177 -7.53 -3.30 -20.31
CA ASN A 177 -7.98 -3.76 -18.99
C ASN A 177 -9.47 -3.58 -18.75
N ARG A 178 -10.12 -2.63 -19.46
CA ARG A 178 -11.55 -2.30 -19.35
C ARG A 178 -12.05 -2.24 -17.89
N PRO A 179 -11.48 -1.36 -17.05
CA PRO A 179 -11.98 -1.16 -15.69
C PRO A 179 -13.45 -0.74 -15.67
N ALA A 180 -14.11 -0.85 -14.53
CA ALA A 180 -15.49 -0.38 -14.39
C ALA A 180 -15.61 1.09 -14.84
N GLY A 181 -16.58 1.39 -15.70
CA GLY A 181 -16.77 2.74 -16.27
C GLY A 181 -15.75 3.16 -17.34
N TRP A 182 -14.97 2.24 -17.92
CA TRP A 182 -13.93 2.57 -18.91
C TRP A 182 -14.45 3.33 -20.14
N GLU A 183 -15.68 3.10 -20.58
CA GLU A 183 -16.27 3.83 -21.72
C GLU A 183 -16.41 5.32 -21.44
N ALA A 184 -16.82 5.68 -20.21
CA ALA A 184 -16.88 7.07 -19.78
C ALA A 184 -15.47 7.68 -19.70
N LEU A 185 -14.47 6.91 -19.27
CA LEU A 185 -13.08 7.36 -19.23
C LEU A 185 -12.53 7.70 -20.62
N VAL A 186 -12.77 6.82 -21.60
CA VAL A 186 -12.32 7.03 -22.98
C VAL A 186 -13.01 8.25 -23.60
N ARG A 187 -14.31 8.42 -23.33
CA ARG A 187 -15.06 9.60 -23.78
C ARG A 187 -14.50 10.89 -23.18
N ASN A 188 -14.33 10.93 -21.87
CA ASN A 188 -13.79 12.10 -21.16
C ASN A 188 -12.36 12.42 -21.61
N LEU A 189 -11.54 11.40 -21.90
CA LEU A 189 -10.21 11.60 -22.48
C LEU A 189 -10.30 12.24 -23.87
N GLY A 190 -11.23 11.78 -24.71
CA GLY A 190 -11.49 12.37 -26.02
C GLY A 190 -11.93 13.83 -25.92
N ASP A 191 -12.88 14.14 -25.02
CA ASP A 191 -13.36 15.51 -24.79
C ASP A 191 -12.23 16.44 -24.35
N ARG A 192 -11.30 15.95 -23.52
CA ARG A 192 -10.11 16.72 -23.10
C ARG A 192 -9.12 16.93 -24.24
N LEU A 193 -8.86 15.92 -25.07
CA LEU A 193 -7.97 16.05 -26.23
C LEU A 193 -8.50 17.09 -27.21
N LEU A 194 -9.81 17.06 -27.46
CA LEU A 194 -10.49 18.04 -28.30
C LEU A 194 -10.35 19.45 -27.71
N SER A 195 -10.55 19.59 -26.40
CA SER A 195 -10.44 20.89 -25.71
C SER A 195 -9.02 21.47 -25.72
N ASP A 196 -7.98 20.63 -25.69
CA ASP A 196 -6.57 21.05 -25.74
C ASP A 196 -6.21 21.54 -27.16
N GLU A 197 -6.63 20.83 -28.22
CA GLU A 197 -6.40 21.25 -29.61
C GLU A 197 -7.03 22.61 -29.94
N PHE A 198 -8.22 22.90 -29.40
CA PHE A 198 -8.87 24.20 -29.61
C PHE A 198 -8.29 25.32 -28.74
N SER A 199 -7.53 25.01 -27.68
CA SER A 199 -6.86 26.01 -26.85
C SER A 199 -5.55 26.52 -27.46
N ASP A 200 -4.88 25.72 -28.30
CA ASP A 200 -3.63 26.10 -28.98
C ASP A 200 -3.87 26.92 -30.27
N ALA A 201 -5.12 27.02 -30.72
CA ALA A 201 -5.51 27.73 -31.95
C ALA A 201 -6.02 29.17 -31.72
N ALA A 202 -6.00 29.67 -30.49
CA ALA A 202 -6.44 31.02 -30.08
C ALA A 202 -5.27 31.84 -29.52
#